data_AF-A0AAD7W784-F1
#
_entry.id   AF-A0AAD7W784-F1
#
_cell.length_a   1.000
_cell.length_b   1.000
_cell.length_c   1.000
_cell.angle_alpha   90.00
_cell.angle_beta   90.00
_cell.angle_gamma   90.00
#
_symmetry.space_group_name_H-M   'P 1'
#
loop_
_entity.id
_entity.type
_entity.pdbx_description
1 polymer ?
#
loop_
_entity_poly.entity_id
_entity_poly.type
_entity_poly.pdbx_seq_one_letter_code
_entity_poly.pdbx_strand_id
1 'polypeptide(L)'
;MLSVQRDNVMIGPVYDMLHMVWKTYHFSPKSMRELKALGADLGVNVLVPSGVKGTRWLPHVSRALETFLRPGKDDHGQFTAVYCHMDHLAGSSANADIAGRARKVSLFV
;
A
#
# COMPACT_ATOMS: atom_id res chain seq x y z
N MET A 1 -10.99 -24.15 -8.93
CA MET A 1 -11.15 -22.87 -9.66
C MET A 1 -10.41 -21.71 -9.00
N LEU A 2 -10.59 -21.46 -7.69
CA LEU A 2 -9.82 -20.42 -6.96
C LEU A 2 -8.32 -20.73 -6.78
N SER A 3 -7.93 -22.01 -6.77
CA SER A 3 -6.52 -22.43 -6.72
C SER A 3 -5.77 -22.06 -8.00
N VAL A 4 -6.33 -22.40 -9.17
CA VAL A 4 -5.75 -22.06 -10.49
C VAL A 4 -5.57 -20.55 -10.67
N GLN A 5 -6.51 -19.74 -10.15
CA GLN A 5 -6.37 -18.28 -10.16
C GLN A 5 -5.26 -17.81 -9.23
N ARG A 6 -5.11 -18.40 -8.04
CA ARG A 6 -4.02 -18.09 -7.11
C ARG A 6 -2.65 -18.44 -7.70
N ASP A 7 -2.57 -19.54 -8.45
CA ASP A 7 -1.34 -20.03 -9.07
C ASP A 7 -0.97 -19.25 -10.34
N ASN A 8 -1.80 -18.29 -10.76
CA ASN A 8 -1.47 -17.38 -11.84
C ASN A 8 -0.29 -16.49 -11.44
N VAL A 9 0.76 -16.50 -12.26
CA VAL A 9 2.01 -15.78 -12.02
C VAL A 9 1.85 -14.26 -11.85
N MET A 10 0.74 -13.67 -12.36
CA MET A 10 0.46 -12.24 -12.23
C MET A 10 -0.19 -11.87 -10.89
N ILE A 11 -0.80 -12.84 -10.19
CA ILE A 11 -1.46 -12.56 -8.90
C ILE A 11 -0.45 -12.30 -7.80
N GLY A 12 0.71 -12.97 -7.82
CA GLY A 12 1.81 -12.73 -6.88
C GLY A 12 2.25 -11.26 -6.85
N PRO A 13 2.66 -10.67 -7.99
CA PRO A 13 3.03 -9.27 -8.07
C PRO A 13 1.94 -8.29 -7.59
N VAL A 14 0.68 -8.54 -7.95
CA VAL A 14 -0.45 -7.71 -7.48
C VAL A 14 -0.59 -7.79 -5.95
N TYR A 15 -0.49 -9.00 -5.40
CA TYR A 15 -0.52 -9.22 -3.95
C TYR A 15 0.62 -8.47 -3.25
N ASP A 16 1.85 -8.63 -3.75
CA ASP A 16 3.04 -8.02 -3.15
C ASP A 16 2.99 -6.50 -3.19
N MET A 17 2.52 -5.93 -4.30
CA MET A 17 2.31 -4.50 -4.44
C MET A 17 1.28 -3.97 -3.45
N LEU A 18 0.09 -4.58 -3.37
CA LEU A 18 -0.95 -4.16 -2.42
C LEU A 18 -0.49 -4.32 -0.97
N HIS A 19 0.26 -5.40 -0.68
CA HIS A 19 0.82 -5.61 0.65
C HIS A 19 1.89 -4.57 1.00
N MET A 20 2.74 -4.20 0.05
CA MET A 20 3.74 -3.15 0.20
C MET A 20 3.06 -1.81 0.51
N VAL A 21 2.07 -1.41 -0.30
CA VAL A 21 1.28 -0.20 -0.08
C VAL A 21 0.69 -0.20 1.34
N TRP A 22 0.02 -1.29 1.73
CA TRP A 22 -0.52 -1.42 3.08
C TRP A 22 0.56 -1.26 4.17
N LYS A 23 1.70 -1.97 4.06
CA LYS A 23 2.78 -1.88 5.06
C LYS A 23 3.33 -0.46 5.21
N THR A 24 3.51 0.24 4.09
CA THR A 24 4.05 1.61 4.07
C THR A 24 3.23 2.56 4.93
N TYR A 25 1.89 2.44 4.88
CA TYR A 25 0.99 3.37 5.57
C TYR A 25 0.47 2.84 6.91
N HIS A 26 0.32 1.53 7.05
CA HIS A 26 -0.17 0.91 8.30
C HIS A 26 0.84 1.08 9.45
N PHE A 27 2.13 0.89 9.17
CA PHE A 27 3.18 0.95 10.19
C PHE A 27 3.84 2.33 10.34
N SER A 28 3.48 3.31 9.52
CA SER A 28 4.03 4.66 9.57
C SER A 28 2.91 5.70 9.67
N PRO A 29 2.52 6.11 10.90
CA PRO A 29 1.55 7.18 11.09
C PRO A 29 1.98 8.49 10.42
N LYS A 30 3.30 8.76 10.34
CA LYS A 30 3.86 9.90 9.60
C LYS A 30 3.50 9.83 8.12
N SER A 31 3.85 8.73 7.45
CA SER A 31 3.56 8.53 6.03
C SER A 31 2.07 8.54 5.73
N MET A 32 1.21 8.05 6.65
CA MET A 32 -0.25 8.15 6.50
C MET A 32 -0.75 9.60 6.58
N ARG A 33 -0.18 10.44 7.47
CA ARG A 33 -0.52 11.87 7.55
C ARG A 33 -0.10 12.62 6.29
N GLU A 34 1.13 12.38 5.83
CA GLU A 34 1.67 12.98 4.60
C GLU A 34 0.83 12.59 3.38
N LEU A 35 0.46 11.31 3.25
CA LEU A 35 -0.45 10.86 2.19
C LEU A 35 -1.82 11.55 2.26
N LYS A 36 -2.40 11.72 3.46
CA LYS A 36 -3.69 12.42 3.62
C LYS A 36 -3.60 13.89 3.25
N ALA A 37 -2.50 14.56 3.60
CA ALA A 37 -2.26 15.96 3.22
C ALA A 37 -2.18 16.09 1.69
N LEU A 38 -1.34 15.26 1.05
CA LEU A 38 -1.24 15.22 -0.41
C LEU A 38 -2.59 14.90 -1.07
N GLY A 39 -3.34 13.96 -0.49
CA GLY A 39 -4.69 13.64 -0.93
C GLY A 39 -5.62 14.83 -0.89
N ALA A 40 -5.62 15.60 0.21
CA ALA A 40 -6.43 16.80 0.33
C ALA A 40 -6.07 17.86 -0.74
N ASP A 41 -4.78 18.05 -1.01
CA ASP A 41 -4.30 18.97 -2.06
C ASP A 41 -4.75 18.54 -3.46
N LEU A 42 -4.80 17.23 -3.71
CA LEU A 42 -5.30 16.63 -4.95
C LEU A 42 -6.84 16.50 -5.00
N GLY A 43 -7.57 16.93 -3.97
CA GLY A 43 -9.02 16.74 -3.88
C GLY A 43 -9.46 15.27 -3.70
N VAL A 44 -8.55 14.40 -3.26
CA VAL A 44 -8.76 12.97 -3.03
C VAL A 44 -8.98 12.69 -1.54
N ASN A 45 -10.15 12.13 -1.22
CA ASN A 45 -10.39 11.57 0.12
C ASN A 45 -9.69 10.21 0.28
N VAL A 46 -8.44 10.24 0.73
CA VAL A 46 -7.58 9.06 0.92
C VAL A 46 -8.17 8.11 1.97
N LEU A 47 -8.42 6.88 1.55
CA LEU A 47 -8.75 5.77 2.45
C LEU A 47 -7.48 5.09 2.95
N VAL A 48 -7.55 4.52 4.15
CA VAL A 48 -6.44 3.69 4.66
C VAL A 48 -6.38 2.41 3.83
N PRO A 49 -5.22 2.09 3.19
CA PRO A 49 -5.08 0.84 2.47
C PRO A 49 -5.39 -0.35 3.38
N SER A 50 -5.93 -1.43 2.82
CA SER A 50 -6.26 -2.65 3.57
C SER A 50 -5.24 -3.75 3.32
N GLY A 51 -5.02 -4.60 4.33
CA GLY A 51 -4.09 -5.71 4.23
C GLY A 51 -4.67 -6.85 3.40
N VAL A 52 -3.82 -7.44 2.55
CA VAL A 52 -4.18 -8.58 1.69
C VAL A 52 -3.95 -9.96 2.34
N LYS A 53 -3.36 -10.02 3.54
CA LYS A 53 -3.11 -11.26 4.29
C LYS A 53 -4.40 -11.90 4.80
N GLY A 54 -4.53 -13.21 4.62
CA GLY A 54 -5.62 -14.01 5.19
C GLY A 54 -5.82 -15.34 4.47
N THR A 55 -6.54 -16.26 5.12
CA THR A 55 -6.94 -17.55 4.54
C THR A 55 -7.87 -17.37 3.32
N ARG A 56 -8.67 -16.30 3.32
CA ARG A 56 -9.57 -15.89 2.23
C ARG A 56 -8.94 -14.83 1.33
N TRP A 57 -7.87 -15.20 0.63
CA TRP A 57 -7.05 -14.26 -0.15
C TRP A 57 -7.85 -13.39 -1.13
N LEU A 58 -8.78 -13.96 -1.90
CA LEU A 58 -9.47 -13.24 -2.97
C LEU A 58 -10.34 -12.08 -2.44
N PRO A 59 -11.20 -12.26 -1.41
CA PRO A 59 -11.89 -11.13 -0.79
C PRO A 59 -10.98 -10.03 -0.25
N HIS A 60 -9.81 -10.38 0.29
CA HIS A 60 -8.86 -9.38 0.78
C HIS A 60 -8.22 -8.60 -0.37
N VAL A 61 -7.82 -9.29 -1.45
CA VAL A 61 -7.30 -8.65 -2.66
C VAL A 61 -8.35 -7.76 -3.32
N SER A 62 -9.61 -8.22 -3.45
CA SER A 62 -10.71 -7.42 -4.01
C SER A 62 -10.88 -6.10 -3.24
N ARG A 63 -11.01 -6.17 -1.92
CA ARG A 63 -11.16 -4.97 -1.08
C ARG A 63 -9.97 -4.02 -1.19
N ALA A 64 -8.75 -4.57 -1.22
CA ALA A 64 -7.55 -3.77 -1.36
C ALA A 64 -7.51 -3.06 -2.73
N LEU A 65 -7.89 -3.75 -3.81
CA LEU A 65 -8.01 -3.17 -5.15
C LEU A 65 -9.11 -2.11 -5.22
N GLU A 66 -10.30 -2.37 -4.68
CA GLU A 66 -11.41 -1.41 -4.63
C GLU A 66 -10.99 -0.11 -3.91
N THR A 67 -10.21 -0.24 -2.83
CA THR A 67 -9.67 0.91 -2.10
C THR A 67 -8.60 1.62 -2.94
N PHE A 68 -7.65 0.88 -3.49
CA PHE A 68 -6.50 1.42 -4.17
C PHE A 68 -6.85 2.11 -5.50
N LEU A 69 -7.80 1.54 -6.24
CA LEU A 69 -8.30 2.04 -7.53
C LEU A 69 -9.53 2.95 -7.36
N ARG A 70 -9.83 3.38 -6.14
CA ARG A 70 -10.97 4.26 -5.89
C ARG A 70 -10.81 5.55 -6.71
N PRO A 71 -11.79 5.89 -7.57
CA PRO A 71 -11.73 7.11 -8.36
C PRO A 71 -11.87 8.32 -7.44
N GLY A 72 -11.20 9.40 -7.82
CA GLY A 72 -11.37 10.72 -7.21
C GLY A 72 -11.93 11.72 -8.22
N LYS A 73 -11.77 12.99 -7.92
CA LYS A 73 -12.21 14.08 -8.80
C LYS A 73 -11.10 14.38 -9.83
N ASP A 74 -11.47 14.71 -11.07
CA ASP A 74 -10.56 15.20 -12.11
C ASP A 74 -9.33 14.28 -12.37
N ASP A 75 -9.57 13.00 -12.73
CA ASP A 75 -8.57 11.95 -13.00
C ASP A 75 -7.57 11.61 -11.87
N HIS A 76 -7.60 12.33 -10.76
CA HIS A 76 -6.77 12.08 -9.59
C HIS A 76 -7.52 11.16 -8.62
N GLY A 77 -7.20 9.86 -8.66
CA GLY A 77 -7.74 8.85 -7.76
C GLY A 77 -6.81 8.51 -6.60
N GLN A 78 -7.22 7.53 -5.79
CA GLN A 78 -6.40 7.03 -4.68
C GLN A 78 -5.05 6.47 -5.16
N PHE A 79 -5.03 5.83 -6.34
CA PHE A 79 -3.81 5.40 -7.00
C PHE A 79 -2.81 6.55 -7.17
N THR A 80 -3.26 7.68 -7.73
CA THR A 80 -2.43 8.85 -8.01
C THR A 80 -1.80 9.39 -6.74
N ALA A 81 -2.59 9.57 -5.67
CA ALA A 81 -2.09 10.06 -4.39
C ALA A 81 -1.03 9.11 -3.80
N VAL A 82 -1.28 7.79 -3.84
CA VAL A 82 -0.32 6.80 -3.33
C VAL A 82 0.96 6.78 -4.16
N TYR A 83 0.85 6.86 -5.49
CA TYR A 83 1.99 6.85 -6.40
C TYR A 83 2.88 8.08 -6.18
N CYS A 84 2.30 9.28 -6.19
CA CYS A 84 3.04 10.53 -5.96
C CYS A 84 3.74 10.54 -4.60
N HIS A 85 3.08 10.04 -3.55
CA HIS A 85 3.71 9.96 -2.23
C HIS A 85 4.83 8.90 -2.18
N MET A 86 4.67 7.75 -2.83
CA MET A 86 5.73 6.74 -2.92
C MET A 86 6.95 7.25 -3.70
N ASP A 87 6.74 8.02 -4.77
CA ASP A 87 7.81 8.68 -5.51
C ASP A 87 8.56 9.69 -4.64
N HIS A 88 7.83 10.52 -3.87
CA HIS A 88 8.42 11.41 -2.88
C HIS A 88 9.25 10.65 -1.84
N LEU A 89 8.72 9.55 -1.30
CA LEU A 89 9.44 8.71 -0.34
C LEU A 89 10.72 8.13 -0.95
N ALA A 90 10.68 7.70 -2.22
CA ALA A 90 11.85 7.18 -2.92
C ALA A 90 12.93 8.26 -3.07
N GLY A 91 12.56 9.47 -3.50
CA GLY A 91 13.49 10.61 -3.63
C GLY A 91 14.04 11.11 -2.28
N SER A 92 13.23 11.07 -1.22
CA SER A 92 13.63 11.50 0.13
C SER A 92 14.45 10.44 0.88
N SER A 93 14.31 9.15 0.52
CA SER A 93 14.98 8.03 1.17
C SER A 93 16.50 7.98 1.00
N ALA A 94 17.06 8.77 0.09
CA ALA A 94 18.52 8.90 -0.08
C ALA A 94 19.24 9.40 1.20
N ASN A 95 18.50 9.93 2.20
CA ASN A 95 19.12 10.65 3.31
C ASN A 95 19.09 10.03 4.73
N ALA A 96 18.35 8.96 5.09
CA ALA A 96 18.54 8.30 6.41
C ALA A 96 17.70 7.04 6.75
N ASP A 97 16.49 6.87 6.22
CA ASP A 97 15.45 6.13 6.97
C ASP A 97 15.33 4.61 6.71
N ILE A 98 16.11 4.02 5.79
CA ILE A 98 16.00 2.58 5.46
C ILE A 98 16.71 1.70 6.50
N ALA A 99 17.68 2.23 7.26
CA ALA A 99 18.44 1.45 8.25
C ALA A 99 17.65 1.10 9.53
N GLY A 100 16.54 1.78 9.83
CA GLY A 100 15.84 1.67 11.12
C GLY A 100 14.69 0.66 11.18
N ARG A 101 14.18 0.15 10.05
CA ARG A 101 12.93 -0.65 10.03
C ARG A 101 13.13 -2.16 10.17
N ALA A 102 14.36 -2.65 10.31
CA ALA A 102 14.68 -4.07 10.32
C ALA A 102 15.35 -4.55 11.62
N ARG A 103 14.78 -4.29 12.80
CA ARG A 103 15.18 -5.02 14.02
C ARG A 103 14.02 -5.29 14.98
N LYS A 104 13.37 -6.44 14.81
CA LYS A 104 13.10 -7.37 15.92
C LYS A 104 12.75 -8.76 15.37
N VAL A 105 13.79 -9.55 15.03
CA VAL A 105 13.67 -11.01 15.05
C VAL A 105 13.96 -11.42 16.48
N SER A 106 12.94 -11.82 17.24
CA SER A 106 13.16 -12.56 18.47
C SER A 106 13.49 -14.00 18.10
N LEU A 107 14.78 -14.34 18.11
CA LEU A 107 15.22 -15.72 18.31
C LEU A 107 14.80 -16.12 19.73
N PHE A 108 13.87 -17.06 19.85
CA PHE A 108 13.77 -17.87 21.05
C PHE A 108 14.61 -19.13 20.81
N VAL A 109 15.53 -19.35 21.76
CA VAL A 109 16.36 -20.55 21.95
C VAL A 109 15.47 -21.73 22.30
#